data_AF-A0A2Z6SA14-F1
#
_entry.id   AF-A0A2Z6SA14-F1
#
_cell.length_a   1.000
_cell.length_b   1.000
_cell.length_c   1.000
_cell.angle_alpha   90.00
_cell.angle_beta   90.00
_cell.angle_gamma   90.00
#
_symmetry.space_group_name_H-M   'P 1'
#
loop_
_entity.id
_entity.type
_entity.pdbx_description
1 polymer ?
#
loop_
_entity_poly.entity_id
_entity_poly.type
_entity_poly.pdbx_seq_one_letter_code
_entity_poly.pdbx_strand_id
1 'polypeptide(L)'
;MPEYVELMKRCWDNDPEIRPTAKELHEILSKWFIKYPLETNEEKRIAVPENEPEIKYHPKSCYTSRKFDSAKFNEILAKDELLSNKVVIMDDDNYNDEIFISDNLDECLIKDDRM
;
A
#
# COMPACT_ATOMS: atom_id res chain seq x y z
N MET A 1 12.05 -18.28 6.36
CA MET A 1 13.05 -17.37 5.77
C MET A 1 13.86 -16.73 6.88
N PRO A 2 15.00 -17.33 7.29
CA PRO A 2 15.88 -16.77 8.32
C PRO A 2 16.35 -15.34 8.01
N GLU A 3 16.63 -15.05 6.73
CA GLU A 3 17.11 -13.74 6.28
C GLU A 3 16.04 -12.64 6.43
N TYR A 4 14.76 -13.00 6.32
CA TYR A 4 13.64 -12.10 6.60
C TYR A 4 13.62 -11.69 8.08
N VAL A 5 13.74 -12.66 8.98
CA VAL A 5 13.72 -12.40 10.43
C VAL A 5 14.89 -11.51 10.84
N GLU A 6 16.08 -11.72 10.28
CA GLU A 6 17.25 -10.87 10.54
C GLU A 6 17.09 -9.45 10.00
N LEU A 7 16.51 -9.28 8.81
CA LEU A 7 16.19 -7.96 8.28
C LEU A 7 15.20 -7.23 9.19
N MET A 8 14.10 -7.90 9.56
CA MET A 8 13.07 -7.29 10.39
C MET A 8 13.58 -6.89 11.78
N LYS A 9 14.52 -7.66 12.36
CA LYS A 9 15.19 -7.26 13.62
C LYS A 9 15.91 -5.93 13.48
N ARG A 10 16.63 -5.70 12.37
CA ARG A 10 17.30 -4.41 12.10
C ARG A 10 16.30 -3.28 11.84
N CYS A 11 15.23 -3.54 11.09
CA CYS A 11 14.19 -2.54 10.83
C CYS A 11 13.49 -2.05 12.10
N TRP A 12 13.28 -2.96 13.07
CA TRP A 12 12.66 -2.66 14.35
C TRP A 12 13.66 -2.35 15.47
N ASP A 13 14.92 -2.09 15.15
CA ASP A 13 15.89 -1.71 16.17
C ASP A 13 15.50 -0.37 16.83
N ASN A 14 15.71 -0.27 18.14
CA ASN A 14 15.45 0.95 18.91
C ASN A 14 16.45 2.05 18.54
N ASP A 15 17.68 1.66 18.18
CA ASP A 15 18.68 2.58 17.68
C ASP A 15 18.42 2.88 16.19
N PRO A 16 18.10 4.13 15.82
CA PRO A 16 17.85 4.49 14.42
C PRO A 16 19.06 4.28 13.51
N GLU A 17 20.29 4.31 14.04
CA GLU A 17 21.52 4.13 13.25
C GLU A 17 21.72 2.66 12.80
N ILE A 18 21.09 1.71 13.49
CA ILE A 18 21.12 0.28 13.14
C ILE A 18 20.09 -0.05 12.06
N ARG A 19 19.08 0.81 11.88
CA ARG A 19 18.03 0.60 10.90
C ARG A 19 18.60 0.71 9.49
N PRO A 20 18.26 -0.23 8.59
CA PRO A 20 18.72 -0.14 7.22
C PRO A 20 18.12 1.10 6.55
N THR A 21 18.93 1.73 5.71
CA THR A 21 18.49 2.82 4.84
C THR A 21 17.50 2.30 3.78
N ALA A 22 16.71 3.21 3.22
CA ALA A 22 15.80 2.87 2.12
C ALA A 22 16.53 2.22 0.93
N LYS A 23 17.76 2.66 0.62
CA LYS A 23 18.60 2.08 -0.43
C LYS A 23 18.99 0.64 -0.12
N GLU A 24 19.46 0.36 1.10
CA GLU A 24 19.82 -1.00 1.51
C GLU A 24 18.61 -1.93 1.50
N LEU A 25 17.44 -1.44 1.96
CA LEU A 25 16.19 -2.18 1.88
C LEU A 25 15.84 -2.53 0.44
N HIS A 26 15.91 -1.56 -0.47
CA HIS A 26 15.66 -1.78 -1.89
C HIS A 26 16.58 -2.88 -2.46
N GLU A 27 17.88 -2.80 -2.19
CA GLU A 27 18.84 -3.81 -2.68
C GLU A 27 18.57 -5.21 -2.13
N ILE A 28 18.18 -5.33 -0.86
CA ILE A 28 17.85 -6.61 -0.23
C ILE A 28 16.56 -7.20 -0.83
N LEU A 29 15.52 -6.37 -0.94
CA LEU A 29 14.22 -6.80 -1.47
C LEU A 29 14.31 -7.16 -2.95
N SER A 30 15.07 -6.42 -3.75
CA SER A 30 15.33 -6.74 -5.17
C SER A 30 16.02 -8.10 -5.33
N LYS A 31 16.98 -8.45 -4.47
CA LYS A 31 17.60 -9.79 -4.46
C LYS A 31 16.61 -10.87 -4.08
N TRP A 32 15.71 -10.59 -3.14
CA TRP A 32 14.69 -11.54 -2.72
C TRP A 32 13.59 -11.75 -3.75
N PHE A 33 13.23 -10.72 -4.51
CA PHE A 33 12.28 -10.85 -5.61
C PHE A 33 12.75 -11.88 -6.64
N ILE A 34 14.05 -11.91 -6.92
CA ILE A 34 14.68 -12.90 -7.81
C ILE A 34 14.75 -14.29 -7.14
N LYS A 35 15.10 -14.33 -5.85
CA LYS A 35 15.30 -15.58 -5.09
C LYS A 35 13.98 -16.30 -4.74
N TYR A 36 12.91 -15.54 -4.51
CA TYR A 36 11.61 -16.02 -4.06
C TYR A 36 10.54 -15.53 -5.04
N PRO A 37 10.33 -16.26 -6.15
CA PRO A 37 9.33 -15.90 -7.14
C PRO A 37 7.97 -15.74 -6.48
N LEU A 38 7.24 -14.70 -6.86
CA LEU A 38 5.87 -14.50 -6.38
C LEU A 38 4.98 -15.65 -6.86
N GLU A 39 4.19 -16.21 -5.95
CA GLU A 39 3.10 -17.11 -6.34
C GLU A 39 2.00 -16.25 -6.98
N THR A 40 1.84 -16.39 -8.29
CA THR A 40 0.85 -15.64 -9.07
C THR A 40 -0.52 -16.31 -9.11
N ASN A 41 -0.62 -17.57 -8.70
CA ASN A 41 -1.90 -18.25 -8.61
C ASN A 41 -2.70 -17.72 -7.42
N GLU A 42 -3.78 -16.99 -7.71
CA GLU A 42 -4.66 -16.38 -6.73
C GLU A 42 -5.34 -17.40 -5.80
N GLU A 43 -5.64 -18.60 -6.31
CA GLU A 43 -6.28 -19.67 -5.54
C GLU A 43 -5.43 -20.16 -4.36
N LYS A 44 -4.10 -19.98 -4.45
CA LYS A 44 -3.16 -20.35 -3.38
C LYS A 44 -2.95 -19.24 -2.36
N ARG A 45 -3.52 -18.05 -2.58
CA ARG A 45 -3.42 -16.96 -1.62
C ARG A 45 -4.29 -17.29 -0.40
N ILE A 46 -3.72 -17.06 0.78
CA ILE A 46 -4.48 -17.19 2.02
C ILE A 46 -5.32 -15.93 2.17
N ALA A 47 -6.64 -16.07 2.11
CA ALA A 47 -7.56 -14.97 2.36
C ALA A 47 -7.37 -14.43 3.77
N VAL A 48 -7.33 -13.11 3.92
CA VAL A 48 -7.36 -12.47 5.23
C VAL A 48 -8.72 -12.80 5.87
N PRO A 49 -8.77 -13.30 7.11
CA PRO A 49 -10.03 -13.55 7.79
C PRO A 49 -10.87 -12.27 7.81
N GLU A 50 -12.15 -12.38 7.43
CA GLU A 50 -13.09 -11.26 7.40
C GLU A 50 -13.38 -10.71 8.80
N ASN A 51 -13.10 -11.51 9.82
CA ASN A 51 -13.22 -11.18 11.22
C ASN A 51 -12.27 -10.01 11.53
N GLU A 52 -12.80 -8.79 11.56
CA GLU A 52 -12.01 -7.63 11.95
C GLU A 52 -11.45 -7.87 13.35
N PRO A 53 -10.11 -7.90 13.53
CA PRO A 53 -9.57 -7.85 14.87
C PRO A 53 -10.04 -6.55 15.50
N GLU A 54 -10.64 -6.62 16.69
CA GLU A 54 -10.91 -5.43 17.49
C GLU A 54 -9.59 -4.66 17.62
N ILE A 55 -9.49 -3.52 16.93
CA ILE A 55 -8.28 -2.71 16.97
C ILE A 55 -8.20 -2.11 18.38
N LYS A 56 -7.39 -2.73 19.23
CA LYS A 56 -7.09 -2.23 20.57
C LYS A 56 -5.96 -1.21 20.46
N TYR A 57 -6.35 0.05 20.37
CA TYR A 57 -5.40 1.17 20.43
C TYR A 57 -4.78 1.25 21.83
N HIS A 58 -3.49 1.58 21.88
CA HIS A 58 -2.84 1.91 23.15
C HIS A 58 -3.45 3.22 23.69
N PRO A 59 -3.76 3.36 24.98
CA PRO A 59 -4.47 4.53 25.53
C PRO A 59 -3.73 5.87 25.34
N LYS A 60 -2.44 5.84 24.98
CA LYS A 60 -1.63 7.02 24.67
C LYS A 60 -1.31 7.19 23.18
N SER A 61 -1.92 6.41 22.28
CA SER A 61 -1.69 6.59 20.85
C SER A 61 -2.32 7.89 20.35
N CYS A 62 -1.56 8.71 19.62
CA CYS A 62 -2.08 9.90 18.94
C CYS A 62 -2.81 9.58 17.62
N TYR A 63 -2.63 8.36 17.09
CA TYR A 63 -3.30 7.90 15.87
C TYR A 63 -4.64 7.28 16.22
N THR A 64 -5.73 8.01 15.93
CA THR A 64 -7.13 7.59 16.18
C THR A 64 -7.87 7.24 14.90
N SER A 65 -7.15 7.08 13.78
CA SER A 65 -7.75 6.81 12.49
C SER A 65 -8.58 5.54 12.57
N ARG A 66 -9.87 5.69 12.23
CA ARG A 66 -10.84 4.61 12.10
C ARG A 66 -10.71 4.02 10.70
N LYS A 67 -11.23 2.80 10.50
CA LYS A 67 -11.36 2.22 9.16
C LYS A 67 -12.07 3.23 8.26
N PHE A 68 -11.46 3.47 7.11
CA PHE A 68 -12.01 4.37 6.11
C PHE A 68 -13.28 3.75 5.53
N ASP A 69 -14.38 4.48 5.61
CA ASP A 69 -15.66 4.05 5.06
C ASP A 69 -15.67 4.40 3.56
N SER A 70 -15.38 3.40 2.73
CA SER A 70 -15.32 3.56 1.27
C SER A 70 -16.64 4.05 0.69
N ALA A 71 -17.78 3.66 1.28
CA ALA A 71 -19.09 4.12 0.83
C ALA A 71 -19.27 5.62 1.08
N LYS A 72 -18.92 6.11 2.28
CA LYS A 72 -18.94 7.56 2.58
C LYS A 72 -17.99 8.35 1.70
N PHE A 73 -16.82 7.80 1.39
CA PHE A 73 -15.87 8.48 0.51
C PHE A 73 -16.38 8.56 -0.92
N ASN A 74 -16.91 7.45 -1.46
CA ASN A 74 -17.52 7.44 -2.79
C ASN A 74 -18.69 8.41 -2.87
N GLU A 75 -19.46 8.56 -1.77
CA GLU A 75 -20.50 9.57 -1.66
C GLU A 75 -19.95 11.01 -1.69
N ILE A 76 -18.81 11.29 -1.04
CA ILE A 76 -18.13 12.60 -1.10
C ILE A 76 -17.60 12.87 -2.52
N LEU A 77 -16.97 11.88 -3.15
CA LEU A 77 -16.49 11.98 -4.53
C LEU A 77 -17.63 12.26 -5.52
N ALA A 78 -18.78 11.61 -5.33
CA ALA A 78 -19.95 11.81 -6.18
C ALA A 78 -20.65 13.15 -5.96
N LYS A 79 -20.39 13.85 -4.85
CA LYS A 79 -21.04 15.11 -4.48
C LYS A 79 -20.32 16.36 -4.97
N ASP A 80 -19.04 16.27 -5.30
CA ASP A 80 -18.23 17.44 -5.63
C ASP A 80 -17.88 17.52 -7.12
N GLU A 81 -18.48 18.49 -7.82
CA GLU A 81 -17.91 19.15 -9.02
C GLU A 81 -16.55 19.85 -8.74
N LEU A 82 -16.00 19.74 -7.52
CA LEU A 82 -14.83 20.47 -7.03
C LEU A 82 -13.49 19.71 -7.15
N LEU A 83 -13.47 18.47 -7.64
CA LEU A 83 -12.24 17.75 -7.97
C LEU A 83 -11.72 18.04 -9.39
N SER A 84 -12.14 19.15 -10.02
CA SER A 84 -11.54 19.69 -11.25
C SER A 84 -10.06 20.08 -11.08
N ASN A 85 -9.47 19.87 -9.89
CA ASN A 85 -8.03 19.95 -9.70
C ASN A 85 -7.38 18.68 -10.25
N LYS A 86 -7.05 18.72 -11.54
CA LYS A 86 -6.21 17.78 -12.28
C LYS A 86 -5.05 17.27 -11.39
N VAL A 87 -5.19 16.06 -10.87
CA VAL A 87 -4.12 15.41 -10.10
C VAL A 87 -3.06 14.99 -11.11
N VAL A 88 -1.91 15.67 -11.09
CA VAL A 88 -0.76 15.30 -11.92
C VAL A 88 -0.07 14.12 -11.24
N ILE A 89 -0.29 12.91 -11.74
CA ILE A 89 0.46 11.73 -11.34
C ILE A 89 1.73 11.73 -12.21
N MET A 90 2.88 11.97 -11.58
CA MET A 90 4.18 11.80 -12.23
C MET A 90 4.64 10.37 -11.92
N ASP A 91 4.50 9.47 -12.89
CA ASP A 91 5.12 8.16 -12.82
C ASP A 91 6.63 8.33 -13.02
N ASP A 92 7.43 8.04 -11.99
CA ASP A 92 8.89 8.19 -11.98
C ASP A 92 9.61 7.19 -12.92
N ASP A 93 8.87 6.24 -13.51
CA ASP A 93 9.45 5.09 -14.22
C ASP A 93 9.24 5.09 -15.75
N ASN A 94 8.67 6.13 -16.37
CA ASN A 94 8.47 6.15 -17.83
C ASN A 94 9.41 7.14 -18.53
N TYR A 95 10.42 6.61 -19.23
CA TYR A 95 11.31 7.33 -20.17
C TYR A 95 10.60 7.83 -21.44
N ASN A 96 9.28 8.05 -21.40
CA ASN A 96 8.53 8.71 -22.45
C ASN A 96 7.74 9.86 -21.82
N ASP A 97 7.99 11.06 -22.33
CA ASP A 97 7.46 12.36 -21.91
C ASP A 97 5.95 12.54 -22.21
N GLU A 98 5.15 11.48 -22.06
CA GLU A 98 3.70 11.54 -22.22
C GLU A 98 3.03 11.73 -20.86
N ILE A 99 2.60 12.98 -20.62
CA ILE A 99 1.72 13.34 -19.51
C ILE A 99 0.41 12.58 -19.68
N PHE A 100 0.22 11.50 -18.92
CA PHE A 100 -1.05 10.80 -18.88
C PHE A 100 -2.03 11.60 -18.01
N ILE A 101 -2.92 12.34 -18.68
CA ILE A 101 -4.01 13.04 -18.02
C ILE A 101 -5.10 12.00 -17.76
N SER A 102 -5.16 11.46 -16.55
CA SER A 102 -6.29 10.62 -16.15
C SER A 102 -7.47 11.54 -15.83
N ASP A 103 -8.42 11.62 -16.77
CA ASP A 103 -9.60 12.48 -16.64
C ASP A 103 -10.69 11.90 -15.73
N ASN A 104 -10.54 10.66 -15.22
CA ASN A 104 -11.49 10.08 -14.27
C ASN A 104 -10.87 8.99 -13.41
N LEU A 105 -11.21 9.00 -12.11
CA LEU A 105 -10.77 8.04 -11.08
C LEU A 105 -11.31 6.61 -11.29
N ASP A 106 -11.96 6.32 -12.43
CA ASP A 106 -12.59 5.04 -12.74
C ASP A 106 -11.57 3.89 -12.80
N GLU A 107 -10.30 4.17 -13.05
CA GLU A 107 -9.22 3.18 -13.09
C GLU A 107 -8.74 2.76 -11.68
N CYS A 108 -9.09 3.52 -10.64
CA CYS A 108 -8.76 3.21 -9.23
C CYS A 108 -9.87 2.44 -8.49
N LEU A 109 -11.04 2.24 -9.10
CA LEU A 109 -12.11 1.46 -8.50
C LEU A 109 -11.80 -0.03 -8.62
N ILE A 110 -11.32 -0.63 -7.52
CA ILE A 110 -11.27 -2.08 -7.37
C ILE A 110 -12.71 -2.58 -7.54
N LYS A 111 -12.99 -3.26 -8.66
CA LYS A 111 -14.29 -3.89 -8.90
C LYS A 111 -14.47 -4.99 -7.87
N ASP A 112 -15.47 -4.81 -7.00
CA ASP A 112 -15.95 -5.85 -6.10
C ASP A 112 -16.76 -6.82 -6.97
N ASP A 113 -16.11 -7.86 -7.49
CA ASP A 113 -16.76 -8.93 -8.24
C ASP A 113 -17.59 -9.78 -7.26
N ARG A 114 -18.79 -9.29 -6.98
CA ARG A 114 -19.91 -10.08 -6.45
C ARG A 114 -21.02 -10.16 -7.50
N MET A 115 -20.90 -11.13 -8.41
CA MET A 115 -21.96 -12.10 -8.74
C MET A 115 -21.42 -13.26 -9.56
#